data_AF-A0A3R7FEN4-F1
#
_entry.id   AF-A0A3R7FEN4-F1
#
_cell.length_a   1.000
_cell.length_b   1.000
_cell.length_c   1.000
_cell.angle_alpha   90.00
_cell.angle_beta   90.00
_cell.angle_gamma   90.00
#
_symmetry.space_group_name_H-M   'P 1'
#
loop_
_entity.id
_entity.type
_entity.pdbx_description
1 polymer ?
#
loop_
_entity_poly.entity_id
_entity_poly.type
_entity_poly.pdbx_seq_one_letter_code
_entity_poly.pdbx_strand_id
1 'polypeptide(L)'
;YELALRHLHAAGPSYHSECVELVKSHHLYDIGLTLFPPTSLLRTPIVSAYGRHLTAQAKYTQAGYTFLSIRAFEDAIEAFKRAQEWHMALALVPQVPSLNLASVAYALAEELVNRNELKDAARIYIEYCQDVDEGIATLLLGRYYADALHMALLLNRSDLVETDVHPAVEQAALDLEEEYEAKLESFQTHWTRLTTLRDQIRLFRLHGIDGKAADDDDGAKKMPRRFRRSKIQQGSAEEDAYVLQSLGAAVPSADDLGHVRRVMQVLLYFGHVQQVTSIQGTIQRCLTHMAAHPIPPPVHGDAVSFDVPPVDDSWLVLPMSM
;
A
#
# COMPACT_ATOMS: atom_id res chain seq x y z
N TYR A 1 4.06 42.22 -18.66
CA TYR A 1 5.43 41.78 -19.02
C TYR A 1 5.49 41.12 -20.40
N GLU A 2 4.47 40.40 -20.85
CA GLU A 2 4.43 39.78 -22.20
C GLU A 2 4.69 40.76 -23.36
N LEU A 3 4.00 41.90 -23.37
CA LEU A 3 4.22 42.96 -24.36
C LEU A 3 5.65 43.50 -24.32
N ALA A 4 6.21 43.69 -23.12
CA ALA A 4 7.58 44.18 -22.95
C ALA A 4 8.60 43.19 -23.54
N LEU A 5 8.40 41.88 -23.33
CA LEU A 5 9.24 40.84 -23.92
C LEU A 5 9.20 40.86 -25.45
N ARG A 6 8.01 41.02 -26.05
CA ARG A 6 7.86 41.11 -27.51
C ARG A 6 8.55 42.34 -28.09
N HIS A 7 8.43 43.49 -27.44
CA HIS A 7 9.11 44.71 -27.86
C HIS A 7 10.63 44.61 -27.70
N LEU A 8 11.11 44.00 -26.62
CA LEU A 8 12.53 43.81 -26.36
C LEU A 8 13.16 42.85 -27.38
N HIS A 9 12.46 41.77 -27.75
CA HIS A 9 12.88 40.86 -28.82
C HIS A 9 12.89 41.57 -30.19
N ALA A 10 11.88 42.41 -30.48
CA ALA A 10 11.82 43.19 -31.72
C ALA A 10 12.93 44.27 -31.81
N ALA A 11 13.50 44.72 -30.69
CA ALA A 11 14.61 45.67 -30.65
C ALA A 11 15.94 45.07 -31.13
N GLY A 12 16.00 43.75 -31.35
CA GLY A 12 17.08 43.08 -32.06
C GLY A 12 18.06 42.30 -31.17
N PRO A 13 19.09 41.69 -31.78
CA PRO A 13 19.92 40.68 -31.13
C PRO A 13 20.70 41.15 -29.90
N SER A 14 21.03 42.43 -29.82
CA SER A 14 21.73 43.03 -28.67
C SER A 14 20.96 42.92 -27.36
N TYR A 15 19.64 42.80 -27.41
CA TYR A 15 18.76 42.69 -26.24
C TYR A 15 18.29 41.27 -25.94
N HIS A 16 18.74 40.27 -26.72
CA HIS A 16 18.26 38.90 -26.54
C HIS A 16 18.70 38.27 -25.20
N SER A 17 19.84 38.67 -24.64
CA SER A 17 20.26 38.25 -23.29
C SER A 17 19.28 38.76 -22.22
N GLU A 18 18.90 40.04 -22.29
CA GLU A 18 17.91 40.65 -21.40
C GLU A 18 16.52 40.01 -21.58
N CYS A 19 16.14 39.63 -22.80
CA CYS A 19 14.92 38.86 -23.06
C CYS A 19 14.91 37.53 -22.29
N VAL A 20 16.02 36.78 -22.34
CA VAL A 20 16.16 35.50 -21.64
C VAL A 20 16.03 35.69 -20.13
N GLU A 21 16.67 36.70 -19.56
CA GLU A 21 16.57 36.99 -18.13
C GLU A 21 15.14 37.42 -17.73
N LEU A 22 14.47 38.24 -18.54
CA LEU A 22 13.08 38.64 -18.31
C LEU A 22 12.13 37.43 -18.36
N VAL A 23 12.37 36.47 -19.26
CA VAL A 23 11.58 35.24 -19.34
C VAL A 23 11.75 34.41 -18.07
N LYS A 24 12.98 34.26 -17.59
CA LYS A 24 13.28 33.49 -16.37
C LYS A 24 12.67 34.12 -15.12
N SER A 25 12.80 35.44 -14.96
CA SER A 25 12.36 36.15 -13.75
C SER A 25 10.85 36.26 -13.61
N HIS A 26 10.12 36.34 -14.74
CA HIS A 26 8.66 36.48 -14.75
C HIS A 26 7.92 35.24 -15.26
N HIS A 27 8.60 34.10 -15.38
CA HIS A 27 8.03 32.82 -15.82
C HIS A 27 7.29 32.88 -17.17
N LEU A 28 7.76 33.70 -18.10
CA LEU A 28 7.13 33.93 -19.43
C LEU A 28 7.56 32.87 -20.45
N TYR A 29 7.61 31.60 -20.04
CA TYR A 29 8.25 30.52 -20.79
C TYR A 29 7.56 30.26 -22.13
N ASP A 30 6.23 30.16 -22.17
CA ASP A 30 5.49 29.86 -23.41
C ASP A 30 5.79 30.92 -24.48
N ILE A 31 5.72 32.20 -24.11
CA ILE A 31 5.99 33.30 -25.02
C ILE A 31 7.47 33.32 -25.41
N GLY A 32 8.39 33.14 -24.45
CA GLY A 32 9.81 33.01 -24.75
C GLY A 32 10.10 31.91 -25.76
N LEU A 33 9.46 30.74 -25.62
CA LEU A 33 9.61 29.60 -26.53
C LEU A 33 8.93 29.82 -27.89
N THR A 34 7.93 30.69 -28.00
CA THR A 34 7.40 31.12 -29.31
C THR A 34 8.33 32.10 -30.03
N LEU A 35 9.02 32.97 -29.29
CA LEU A 35 9.90 34.00 -29.85
C LEU A 35 11.25 33.43 -30.28
N PHE A 36 11.80 32.47 -29.51
CA PHE A 36 13.09 31.83 -29.82
C PHE A 36 12.88 30.45 -30.45
N PRO A 37 13.12 30.28 -31.77
CA PRO A 37 12.90 29.03 -32.48
C PRO A 37 13.88 27.92 -32.03
N PRO A 38 13.62 26.64 -32.36
CA PRO A 38 14.48 25.51 -32.00
C PRO A 38 15.95 25.64 -32.44
N THR A 39 16.21 26.39 -33.51
CA THR A 39 17.56 26.66 -34.02
C THR A 39 18.35 27.70 -33.20
N SER A 40 17.68 28.42 -32.29
CA SER A 40 18.32 29.45 -31.46
C SER A 40 19.06 28.84 -30.28
N LEU A 41 20.34 29.18 -30.12
CA LEU A 41 21.15 28.80 -28.96
C LEU A 41 20.60 29.33 -27.63
N LEU A 42 19.84 30.43 -27.68
CA LEU A 42 19.21 31.05 -26.52
C LEU A 42 17.95 30.34 -26.05
N ARG A 43 17.43 29.37 -26.83
CA ARG A 43 16.29 28.56 -26.44
C ARG A 43 16.64 27.60 -25.31
N THR A 44 17.80 26.96 -25.36
CA THR A 44 18.25 25.99 -24.35
C THR A 44 18.21 26.52 -22.91
N PRO A 45 18.75 27.70 -22.57
CA PRO A 45 18.66 28.24 -21.22
C PRO A 45 17.21 28.58 -20.79
N ILE A 46 16.34 28.95 -21.73
CA ILE A 46 14.90 29.17 -21.44
C ILE A 46 14.23 27.85 -21.07
N VAL A 47 14.42 26.81 -21.89
CA VAL A 47 13.83 25.47 -21.66
C VAL A 47 14.37 24.87 -20.36
N SER A 48 15.67 25.01 -20.09
CA SER A 48 16.29 24.55 -18.84
C SER A 48 15.69 25.26 -17.62
N ALA A 49 15.46 26.58 -17.69
CA ALA A 49 14.80 27.31 -16.61
C ALA A 49 13.31 26.90 -16.46
N TYR A 50 12.62 26.63 -17.56
CA TYR A 50 11.24 26.14 -17.54
C TYR A 50 11.16 24.77 -16.85
N GLY A 51 12.06 23.84 -17.19
CA GLY A 51 12.17 22.54 -16.52
C GLY A 51 12.36 22.67 -15.02
N ARG A 52 13.26 23.54 -14.56
CA ARG A 52 13.47 23.80 -13.11
C ARG A 52 12.22 24.37 -12.43
N HIS A 53 11.52 25.28 -13.11
CA HIS A 53 10.26 25.82 -12.61
C HIS A 53 9.17 24.74 -12.50
N LEU A 54 9.06 23.83 -13.47
CA LEU A 54 8.14 22.69 -13.41
C LEU A 54 8.49 21.73 -12.27
N THR A 55 9.77 21.44 -12.05
CA THR A 55 10.24 20.64 -10.90
C THR A 55 9.86 21.28 -9.58
N ALA A 56 9.99 22.61 -9.44
CA ALA A 56 9.59 23.33 -8.23
C ALA A 56 8.07 23.28 -7.97
N GLN A 57 7.27 23.11 -9.01
CA GLN A 57 5.81 22.90 -8.92
C GLN A 57 5.41 21.43 -8.76
N ALA A 58 6.37 20.52 -8.52
CA ALA A 58 6.15 19.07 -8.46
C ALA A 58 5.55 18.45 -9.74
N LYS A 59 5.66 19.12 -10.89
CA LYS A 59 5.24 18.59 -12.20
C LYS A 59 6.37 17.78 -12.83
N TYR A 60 6.78 16.71 -12.14
CA TYR A 60 8.02 15.98 -12.44
C TYR A 60 8.05 15.35 -13.83
N THR A 61 6.97 14.69 -14.28
CA THR A 61 6.88 14.10 -15.62
C THR A 61 7.08 15.17 -16.71
N GLN A 62 6.40 16.31 -16.59
CA GLN A 62 6.53 17.42 -17.55
C GLN A 62 7.94 18.00 -17.51
N ALA A 63 8.54 18.14 -16.33
CA ALA A 63 9.91 18.60 -16.19
C ALA A 63 10.90 17.64 -16.88
N GLY A 64 10.73 16.33 -16.69
CA GLY A 64 11.54 15.28 -17.31
C GLY A 64 11.55 15.37 -18.84
N TYR A 65 10.36 15.44 -19.46
CA TYR A 65 10.26 15.63 -20.92
C TYR A 65 10.81 16.98 -21.39
N THR A 66 10.67 18.03 -20.58
CA THR A 66 11.22 19.36 -20.88
C THR A 66 12.74 19.33 -20.93
N PHE A 67 13.40 18.72 -19.93
CA PHE A 67 14.86 18.53 -19.93
C PHE A 67 15.32 17.59 -21.05
N LEU A 68 14.58 16.51 -21.31
CA LEU A 68 14.88 15.58 -22.39
C LEU A 68 14.85 16.26 -23.77
N SER A 69 13.95 17.22 -23.98
CA SER A 69 13.84 17.96 -25.25
C SER A 69 15.11 18.72 -25.63
N ILE A 70 15.93 19.10 -24.65
CA ILE A 70 17.23 19.76 -24.83
C ILE A 70 18.43 18.85 -24.51
N ARG A 71 18.19 17.54 -24.37
CA ARG A 71 19.22 16.54 -24.04
C ARG A 71 19.96 16.84 -22.73
N ALA A 72 19.31 17.54 -21.80
CA ALA A 72 19.81 17.71 -20.43
C ALA A 72 19.52 16.44 -19.63
N PHE A 73 20.25 15.36 -19.93
CA PHE A 73 19.93 14.02 -19.46
C PHE A 73 20.00 13.87 -17.94
N GLU A 74 20.99 14.46 -17.28
CA GLU A 74 21.11 14.42 -15.80
C GLU A 74 19.87 15.01 -15.11
N ASP A 75 19.45 16.21 -15.53
CA ASP A 75 18.24 16.86 -15.01
C ASP A 75 16.97 16.04 -15.33
N ALA A 76 16.92 15.43 -16.52
CA ALA A 76 15.78 14.60 -16.95
C ALA A 76 15.67 13.32 -16.12
N ILE A 77 16.78 12.60 -15.89
CA ILE A 77 16.84 11.39 -15.05
C ILE A 77 16.28 11.70 -13.66
N GLU A 78 16.77 12.77 -13.06
CA GLU A 78 16.42 13.15 -11.70
C GLU A 78 14.96 13.65 -11.58
N ALA A 79 14.40 14.22 -12.64
CA ALA A 79 12.97 14.49 -12.74
C ALA A 79 12.14 13.21 -12.90
N PHE A 80 12.54 12.27 -13.76
CA PHE A 80 11.82 11.01 -13.96
C PHE A 80 11.85 10.11 -12.72
N LYS A 81 12.95 10.09 -11.96
CA LYS A 81 13.01 9.40 -10.65
C LYS A 81 11.94 9.94 -9.69
N ARG A 82 11.80 11.27 -9.59
CA ARG A 82 10.74 11.89 -8.77
C ARG A 82 9.33 11.66 -9.31
N ALA A 83 9.19 11.48 -10.61
CA ALA A 83 7.93 11.15 -11.27
C ALA A 83 7.51 9.68 -11.10
N GLN A 84 8.34 8.83 -10.46
CA GLN A 84 8.18 7.38 -10.40
C GLN A 84 8.20 6.70 -11.79
N GLU A 85 8.78 7.36 -12.80
CA GLU A 85 8.95 6.80 -14.14
C GLU A 85 10.34 6.18 -14.28
N TRP A 86 10.60 5.13 -13.49
CA TRP A 86 11.92 4.50 -13.40
C TRP A 86 12.44 3.98 -14.74
N HIS A 87 11.57 3.45 -15.60
CA HIS A 87 11.93 3.01 -16.95
C HIS A 87 12.55 4.15 -17.77
N MET A 88 11.95 5.34 -17.72
CA MET A 88 12.46 6.53 -18.42
C MET A 88 13.77 7.01 -17.81
N ALA A 89 13.88 7.01 -16.47
CA ALA A 89 15.11 7.37 -15.79
C ALA A 89 16.27 6.45 -16.21
N LEU A 90 16.09 5.12 -16.11
CA LEU A 90 17.14 4.14 -16.43
C LEU A 90 17.50 4.12 -17.92
N ALA A 91 16.54 4.33 -18.82
CA ALA A 91 16.79 4.40 -20.26
C ALA A 91 17.73 5.55 -20.65
N LEU A 92 17.78 6.62 -19.85
CA LEU A 92 18.62 7.79 -20.12
C LEU A 92 20.02 7.68 -19.50
N VAL A 93 20.24 6.79 -18.53
CA VAL A 93 21.55 6.67 -17.85
C VAL A 93 22.71 6.41 -18.82
N PRO A 94 22.60 5.53 -19.84
CA PRO A 94 23.68 5.31 -20.80
C PRO A 94 24.08 6.54 -21.61
N GLN A 95 23.24 7.58 -21.64
CA GLN A 95 23.54 8.85 -22.33
C GLN A 95 24.43 9.79 -21.49
N VAL A 96 24.69 9.44 -20.23
CA VAL A 96 25.49 10.24 -19.29
C VAL A 96 26.76 9.46 -18.91
N PRO A 97 27.93 9.79 -19.50
CA PRO A 97 29.16 9.01 -19.30
C PRO A 97 29.67 8.92 -17.86
N SER A 98 29.28 9.86 -17.00
CA SER A 98 29.65 9.88 -15.57
C SER A 98 28.84 8.92 -14.71
N LEU A 99 27.72 8.42 -15.21
CA LEU A 99 26.82 7.54 -14.46
C LEU A 99 27.04 6.07 -14.82
N ASN A 100 26.95 5.22 -13.81
CA ASN A 100 26.93 3.78 -13.98
C ASN A 100 25.48 3.27 -13.86
N LEU A 101 25.02 2.53 -14.87
CA LEU A 101 23.65 2.03 -14.93
C LEU A 101 23.29 1.13 -13.74
N ALA A 102 24.16 0.18 -13.40
CA ALA A 102 23.92 -0.76 -12.31
C ALA A 102 23.85 -0.03 -10.96
N SER A 103 24.71 0.96 -10.70
CA SER A 103 24.67 1.70 -9.44
C SER A 103 23.42 2.59 -9.32
N VAL A 104 23.01 3.23 -10.42
CA VAL A 104 21.79 4.06 -10.43
C VAL A 104 20.54 3.19 -10.30
N ALA A 105 20.51 2.05 -10.98
CA ALA A 105 19.44 1.06 -10.87
C ALA A 105 19.32 0.52 -9.44
N TYR A 106 20.43 0.13 -8.82
CA TYR A 106 20.41 -0.41 -7.45
C TYR A 106 19.87 0.61 -6.45
N ALA A 107 20.36 1.86 -6.49
CA ALA A 107 19.87 2.92 -5.61
C ALA A 107 18.38 3.24 -5.83
N LEU A 108 17.91 3.13 -7.07
CA LEU A 108 16.49 3.33 -7.40
C LEU A 108 15.64 2.15 -6.90
N ALA A 109 16.12 0.92 -7.02
CA ALA A 109 15.46 -0.26 -6.48
C ALA A 109 15.30 -0.16 -4.96
N GLU A 110 16.35 0.24 -4.23
CA GLU A 110 16.28 0.49 -2.78
C GLU A 110 15.22 1.55 -2.42
N GLU A 111 15.11 2.63 -3.22
CA GLU A 111 14.09 3.65 -3.02
C GLU A 111 12.67 3.09 -3.22
N LEU A 112 12.47 2.21 -4.20
CA LEU A 112 11.19 1.53 -4.44
C LEU A 112 10.85 0.53 -3.33
N VAL A 113 11.84 -0.21 -2.80
CA VAL A 113 11.65 -1.08 -1.63
C VAL A 113 11.15 -0.28 -0.44
N ASN A 114 11.78 0.88 -0.15
CA ASN A 114 11.37 1.76 0.93
C ASN A 114 9.94 2.33 0.77
N ARG A 115 9.40 2.33 -0.46
CA ARG A 115 8.03 2.74 -0.79
C ARG A 115 7.04 1.58 -0.84
N ASN A 116 7.49 0.35 -0.58
CA ASN A 116 6.72 -0.88 -0.73
C ASN A 116 6.29 -1.19 -2.18
N GLU A 117 6.99 -0.62 -3.18
CA GLU A 117 6.81 -0.90 -4.62
C GLU A 117 7.66 -2.12 -5.04
N LEU A 118 7.42 -3.25 -4.38
CA LEU A 118 8.34 -4.40 -4.37
C LEU A 118 8.46 -5.12 -5.72
N LYS A 119 7.40 -5.16 -6.54
CA LYS A 119 7.46 -5.79 -7.87
C LYS A 119 8.42 -5.06 -8.80
N ASP A 120 8.33 -3.74 -8.84
CA ASP A 120 9.19 -2.93 -9.71
C ASP A 120 10.62 -2.91 -9.19
N ALA A 121 10.82 -2.85 -7.87
CA ALA A 121 12.14 -3.01 -7.26
C ALA A 121 12.81 -4.34 -7.65
N ALA A 122 12.10 -5.46 -7.51
CA ALA A 122 12.60 -6.78 -7.89
C ALA A 122 12.96 -6.86 -9.37
N ARG A 123 12.14 -6.27 -10.25
CA ARG A 123 12.44 -6.20 -11.69
C ARG A 123 13.71 -5.41 -11.96
N ILE A 124 13.93 -4.29 -11.26
CA ILE A 124 15.16 -3.52 -11.41
C ILE A 124 16.39 -4.34 -10.96
N TYR A 125 16.32 -5.02 -9.80
CA TYR A 125 17.41 -5.88 -9.34
C TYR A 125 17.77 -6.97 -10.35
N ILE A 126 16.76 -7.67 -10.88
CA ILE A 126 16.96 -8.77 -11.83
C ILE A 126 17.41 -8.26 -13.20
N GLU A 127 16.68 -7.31 -13.79
CA GLU A 127 16.86 -6.91 -15.19
C GLU A 127 18.06 -5.97 -15.39
N TYR A 128 18.36 -5.10 -14.42
CA TYR A 128 19.39 -4.06 -14.54
C TYR A 128 20.62 -4.29 -13.67
N CYS A 129 20.45 -4.84 -12.46
CA CYS A 129 21.57 -5.12 -11.56
C CYS A 129 22.15 -6.54 -11.74
N GLN A 130 21.42 -7.44 -12.43
CA GLN A 130 21.75 -8.86 -12.53
C GLN A 130 21.86 -9.55 -11.16
N ASP A 131 21.19 -8.99 -10.15
CA ASP A 131 21.16 -9.50 -8.79
C ASP A 131 19.85 -10.28 -8.59
N VAL A 132 19.92 -11.57 -8.92
CA VAL A 132 18.75 -12.45 -8.90
C VAL A 132 18.36 -12.80 -7.47
N ASP A 133 19.35 -12.96 -6.60
CA ASP A 133 19.18 -13.26 -5.17
C ASP A 133 18.39 -12.13 -4.49
N GLU A 134 18.81 -10.87 -4.64
CA GLU A 134 18.11 -9.72 -4.07
C GLU A 134 16.71 -9.52 -4.71
N GLY A 135 16.59 -9.77 -6.01
CA GLY A 135 15.31 -9.71 -6.71
C GLY A 135 14.28 -10.72 -6.17
N ILE A 136 14.69 -11.97 -5.95
CA ILE A 136 13.83 -13.01 -5.36
C ILE A 136 13.51 -12.67 -3.91
N ALA A 137 14.49 -12.27 -3.10
CA ALA A 137 14.27 -11.83 -1.74
C ALA A 137 13.23 -10.69 -1.66
N THR A 138 13.31 -9.73 -2.58
CA THR A 138 12.35 -8.61 -2.68
C THR A 138 10.94 -9.07 -3.05
N LEU A 139 10.79 -10.06 -3.94
CA LEU A 139 9.49 -10.64 -4.27
C LEU A 139 8.88 -11.41 -3.09
N LEU A 140 9.71 -12.15 -2.35
CA LEU A 140 9.29 -12.87 -1.15
C LEU A 140 8.87 -11.92 -0.03
N LEU A 141 9.61 -10.82 0.17
CA LEU A 141 9.23 -9.73 1.08
C LEU A 141 7.83 -9.19 0.74
N GLY A 142 7.49 -9.12 -0.55
CA GLY A 142 6.17 -8.69 -1.03
C GLY A 142 5.10 -9.76 -1.08
N ARG A 143 5.38 -10.97 -0.56
CA ARG A 143 4.47 -12.13 -0.60
C ARG A 143 4.07 -12.53 -2.03
N TYR A 144 4.91 -12.24 -3.02
CA TYR A 144 4.72 -12.58 -4.43
C TYR A 144 5.36 -13.95 -4.75
N TYR A 145 4.99 -14.98 -4.00
CA TYR A 145 5.63 -16.30 -4.07
C TYR A 145 5.59 -16.94 -5.46
N ALA A 146 4.48 -16.81 -6.19
CA ALA A 146 4.37 -17.34 -7.54
C ALA A 146 5.31 -16.63 -8.53
N ASP A 147 5.45 -15.31 -8.39
CA ASP A 147 6.38 -14.52 -9.21
C ASP A 147 7.83 -14.88 -8.83
N ALA A 148 8.15 -15.03 -7.54
CA ALA A 148 9.46 -15.45 -7.05
C ALA A 148 9.85 -16.83 -7.59
N LEU A 149 8.94 -17.81 -7.50
CA LEU A 149 9.12 -19.14 -8.06
C LEU A 149 9.33 -19.08 -9.58
N HIS A 150 8.49 -18.34 -10.28
CA HIS A 150 8.58 -18.20 -11.73
C HIS A 150 9.93 -17.61 -12.15
N MET A 151 10.36 -16.51 -11.53
CA MET A 151 11.61 -15.84 -11.85
C MET A 151 12.83 -16.70 -11.53
N ALA A 152 12.84 -17.39 -10.38
CA ALA A 152 13.91 -18.31 -10.02
C ALA A 152 14.08 -19.43 -11.05
N LEU A 153 12.97 -20.07 -11.46
CA LEU A 153 12.99 -21.12 -12.48
C LEU A 153 13.37 -20.58 -13.86
N LEU A 154 12.81 -19.44 -14.27
CA LEU A 154 13.09 -18.80 -15.56
C LEU A 154 14.58 -18.48 -15.72
N LEU A 155 15.23 -18.07 -14.63
CA LEU A 155 16.65 -17.71 -14.60
C LEU A 155 17.57 -18.91 -14.26
N ASN A 156 17.03 -20.13 -14.23
CA ASN A 156 17.73 -21.37 -13.89
C ASN A 156 18.42 -21.35 -12.51
N ARG A 157 17.82 -20.64 -11.54
CA ARG A 157 18.25 -20.59 -10.14
C ARG A 157 17.39 -21.51 -9.27
N SER A 158 17.45 -22.81 -9.56
CA SER A 158 16.75 -23.83 -8.76
C SER A 158 17.27 -23.90 -7.33
N ASP A 159 18.52 -23.50 -7.10
CA ASP A 159 19.11 -23.32 -5.77
C ASP A 159 18.25 -22.38 -4.91
N LEU A 160 17.85 -21.22 -5.44
CA LEU A 160 17.02 -20.25 -4.70
C LEU A 160 15.59 -20.72 -4.50
N VAL A 161 15.10 -21.62 -5.36
CA VAL A 161 13.81 -22.27 -5.14
C VAL A 161 13.86 -23.13 -3.87
N GLU A 162 14.94 -23.91 -3.69
CA GLU A 162 15.12 -24.79 -2.55
C GLU A 162 15.51 -24.05 -1.26
N THR A 163 16.37 -23.03 -1.33
CA THR A 163 16.87 -22.33 -0.14
C THR A 163 15.95 -21.22 0.36
N ASP A 164 15.21 -20.56 -0.54
CA ASP A 164 14.50 -19.33 -0.20
C ASP A 164 12.99 -19.47 -0.45
N VAL A 165 12.58 -19.79 -1.69
CA VAL A 165 11.16 -19.76 -2.08
C VAL A 165 10.35 -20.83 -1.36
N HIS A 166 10.80 -22.09 -1.38
CA HIS A 166 10.08 -23.19 -0.71
C HIS A 166 9.98 -22.94 0.81
N PRO A 167 11.07 -22.67 1.55
CA PRO A 167 10.98 -22.37 2.98
C PRO A 167 10.10 -21.16 3.30
N ALA A 168 10.14 -20.09 2.50
CA ALA A 168 9.30 -18.91 2.71
C ALA A 168 7.81 -19.21 2.56
N VAL A 169 7.43 -20.05 1.59
CA VAL A 169 6.03 -20.46 1.36
C VAL A 169 5.56 -21.40 2.47
N GLU A 170 6.41 -22.32 2.91
CA GLU A 170 6.10 -23.25 4.00
C GLU A 170 5.93 -22.51 5.33
N GLN A 171 6.79 -21.53 5.63
CA GLN A 171 6.62 -20.68 6.80
C GLN A 171 5.33 -19.85 6.72
N ALA A 172 5.04 -19.23 5.57
CA ALA A 172 3.81 -18.47 5.39
C ALA A 172 2.56 -19.36 5.57
N ALA A 173 2.64 -20.62 5.19
CA ALA A 173 1.57 -21.59 5.38
C ALA A 173 1.32 -21.88 6.88
N LEU A 174 2.38 -22.08 7.66
CA LEU A 174 2.29 -22.26 9.12
C LEU A 174 1.73 -21.02 9.81
N ASP A 175 2.22 -19.83 9.43
CA ASP A 175 1.76 -18.57 9.98
C ASP A 175 0.25 -18.36 9.72
N LEU A 176 -0.23 -18.75 8.52
CA LEU A 176 -1.65 -18.71 8.20
C LEU A 176 -2.47 -19.66 9.08
N GLU A 177 -2.02 -20.89 9.32
CA GLU A 177 -2.73 -21.82 10.21
C GLU A 177 -2.88 -21.22 11.62
N GLU A 178 -1.78 -20.73 12.20
CA GLU A 178 -1.79 -20.10 13.52
C GLU A 178 -2.69 -18.84 13.56
N GLU A 179 -2.63 -17.99 12.53
CA GLU A 179 -3.45 -16.79 12.44
C GLU A 179 -4.95 -17.12 12.44
N TYR A 180 -5.36 -18.12 11.67
CA TYR A 180 -6.77 -18.49 11.58
C TYR A 180 -7.28 -19.21 12.83
N GLU A 181 -6.45 -20.02 13.50
CA GLU A 181 -6.77 -20.58 14.82
C GLU A 181 -6.97 -19.46 15.86
N ALA A 182 -6.07 -18.48 15.90
CA ALA A 182 -6.19 -17.32 16.78
C ALA A 182 -7.43 -16.47 16.47
N LYS A 183 -7.75 -16.26 15.18
CA LYS A 183 -8.99 -15.58 14.75
C LYS A 183 -10.24 -16.30 15.23
N LEU A 184 -10.25 -17.65 15.19
CA LEU A 184 -11.37 -18.45 15.69
C LEU A 184 -11.54 -18.33 17.20
N GLU A 185 -10.47 -18.49 17.99
CA GLU A 185 -10.52 -18.35 19.45
C GLU A 185 -10.96 -16.94 19.88
N SER A 186 -10.41 -15.92 19.22
CA SER A 186 -10.77 -14.52 19.43
C SER A 186 -12.25 -14.29 19.12
N PHE A 187 -12.73 -14.80 17.98
CA PHE A 187 -14.14 -14.73 17.60
C PHE A 187 -15.04 -15.40 18.65
N GLN A 188 -14.72 -16.62 19.08
CA GLN A 188 -15.48 -17.35 20.10
C GLN A 188 -15.57 -16.59 21.43
N THR A 189 -14.42 -16.05 21.88
CA THR A 189 -14.32 -15.29 23.12
C THR A 189 -15.16 -14.01 23.05
N HIS A 190 -15.00 -13.23 21.99
CA HIS A 190 -15.73 -11.98 21.81
C HIS A 190 -17.22 -12.22 21.55
N TRP A 191 -17.60 -13.28 20.85
CA TRP A 191 -18.99 -13.62 20.60
C TRP A 191 -19.68 -14.02 21.90
N THR A 192 -19.05 -14.88 22.71
CA THR A 192 -19.56 -15.26 24.03
C THR A 192 -19.67 -14.05 24.96
N ARG A 193 -18.70 -13.14 24.92
CA ARG A 193 -18.78 -11.89 25.69
C ARG A 193 -19.93 -11.01 25.23
N LEU A 194 -20.14 -10.87 23.93
CA LEU A 194 -21.19 -10.03 23.37
C LEU A 194 -22.58 -10.58 23.71
N THR A 195 -22.79 -11.89 23.58
CA THR A 195 -24.06 -12.54 23.93
C THR A 195 -24.37 -12.39 25.42
N THR A 196 -23.40 -12.72 26.29
CA THR A 196 -23.58 -12.57 27.74
C THR A 196 -23.81 -11.12 28.16
N LEU A 197 -23.10 -10.16 27.55
CA LEU A 197 -23.32 -8.72 27.77
C LEU A 197 -24.74 -8.30 27.42
N ARG A 198 -25.20 -8.65 26.22
CA ARG A 198 -26.51 -8.25 25.73
C ARG A 198 -27.64 -8.91 26.50
N ASP A 199 -27.48 -10.16 26.93
CA ASP A 199 -28.43 -10.84 27.80
C ASP A 199 -28.47 -10.23 29.20
N GLN A 200 -27.32 -9.87 29.78
CA GLN A 200 -27.26 -9.15 31.05
C GLN A 200 -27.99 -7.81 30.95
N ILE A 201 -27.73 -7.00 29.92
CA ILE A 201 -28.41 -5.71 29.74
C ILE A 201 -29.93 -5.91 29.56
N ARG A 202 -30.36 -6.91 28.79
CA ARG A 202 -31.80 -7.23 28.63
C ARG A 202 -32.45 -7.65 29.95
N LEU A 203 -31.79 -8.49 30.74
CA LEU A 203 -32.27 -8.93 32.05
C LEU A 203 -32.37 -7.76 33.03
N PHE A 204 -31.35 -6.90 33.10
CA PHE A 204 -31.38 -5.72 33.98
C PHE A 204 -32.53 -4.76 33.62
N ARG A 205 -32.78 -4.53 32.31
CA ARG A 205 -33.95 -3.77 31.83
C ARG A 205 -35.27 -4.42 32.23
N LEU A 206 -35.40 -5.74 32.05
CA LEU A 206 -36.61 -6.49 32.36
C LEU A 206 -36.94 -6.49 33.86
N HIS A 207 -35.92 -6.55 34.71
CA HIS A 207 -36.08 -6.52 36.17
C HIS A 207 -36.29 -5.10 36.73
N GLY A 208 -36.38 -4.07 35.89
CA GLY A 208 -36.58 -2.69 36.33
C GLY A 208 -35.41 -2.13 37.13
N ILE A 209 -34.23 -2.76 37.04
CA ILE A 209 -32.96 -2.28 37.59
C ILE A 209 -32.27 -1.37 36.56
N ASP A 210 -33.04 -0.76 35.67
CA ASP A 210 -32.56 0.43 34.98
C ASP A 210 -32.43 1.50 36.05
N GLY A 211 -31.19 1.86 36.36
CA GLY A 211 -30.83 3.02 37.16
C GLY A 211 -31.28 4.32 36.50
N LYS A 212 -32.59 4.52 36.30
CA LYS A 212 -33.22 5.80 36.60
C LYS A 212 -33.04 6.00 38.10
N ALA A 213 -31.85 6.47 38.47
CA ALA A 213 -31.80 7.42 39.56
C ALA A 213 -32.84 8.48 39.20
N ALA A 214 -33.92 8.51 39.99
CA ALA A 214 -34.83 9.62 39.98
C ALA A 214 -33.97 10.89 40.02
N ASP A 215 -34.19 11.78 39.06
CA ASP A 215 -33.80 13.17 39.22
C ASP A 215 -34.60 13.69 40.42
N ASP A 216 -34.04 13.56 41.63
CA ASP A 216 -34.42 14.33 42.81
C ASP A 216 -33.30 14.25 43.87
N ASP A 217 -32.63 15.40 43.99
CA ASP A 217 -32.06 16.01 45.19
C ASP A 217 -30.61 15.77 45.66
N ASP A 218 -29.90 16.91 45.62
CA ASP A 218 -28.76 17.48 46.35
C ASP A 218 -27.58 16.67 46.95
N GLY A 219 -26.38 17.22 46.74
CA GLY A 219 -25.30 17.13 47.74
C GLY A 219 -24.30 15.96 47.69
N ALA A 220 -23.68 15.61 46.56
CA ALA A 220 -22.48 14.77 46.57
C ALA A 220 -21.39 15.23 45.59
N LYS A 221 -20.19 15.51 46.14
CA LYS A 221 -18.99 16.03 45.46
C LYS A 221 -18.66 15.23 44.18
N LYS A 222 -18.80 15.88 43.02
CA LYS A 222 -18.38 15.32 41.72
C LYS A 222 -16.86 15.06 41.71
N MET A 223 -16.47 13.82 41.38
CA MET A 223 -15.06 13.44 41.23
C MET A 223 -14.35 14.27 40.15
N PRO A 224 -13.05 14.58 40.32
CA PRO A 224 -12.29 15.40 39.38
C PRO A 224 -12.18 14.73 38.00
N ARG A 225 -12.36 15.52 36.93
CA ARG A 225 -12.35 15.09 35.51
C ARG A 225 -11.08 14.34 35.07
N ARG A 226 -10.01 14.38 35.87
CA ARG A 226 -8.71 13.73 35.59
C ARG A 226 -8.71 12.22 35.82
N PHE A 227 -9.67 11.68 36.57
CA PHE A 227 -9.80 10.23 36.83
C PHE A 227 -10.75 9.50 35.85
N ARG A 228 -11.34 10.21 34.88
CA ARG A 228 -12.23 9.63 33.83
C ARG A 228 -11.47 9.14 32.59
N ARG A 229 -10.32 8.49 32.75
CA ARG A 229 -9.62 7.88 31.60
C ARG A 229 -9.35 6.39 31.83
N SER A 230 -9.82 5.62 30.85
CA SER A 230 -9.30 4.32 30.38
C SER A 230 -9.66 3.04 31.14
N LYS A 231 -10.90 2.87 31.58
CA LYS A 231 -11.48 1.53 31.66
C LYS A 231 -12.86 1.58 31.03
N ILE A 232 -13.03 0.87 29.92
CA ILE A 232 -14.34 0.61 29.32
C ILE A 232 -15.21 0.06 30.45
N GLN A 233 -16.33 0.73 30.73
CA GLN A 233 -17.22 0.33 31.79
C GLN A 233 -17.93 -0.96 31.38
N GLN A 234 -17.87 -1.98 32.24
CA GLN A 234 -18.52 -3.26 31.95
C GLN A 234 -20.03 -3.07 31.76
N GLY A 235 -20.58 -3.58 30.66
CA GLY A 235 -21.99 -3.41 30.28
C GLY A 235 -22.32 -2.08 29.60
N SER A 236 -21.34 -1.24 29.27
CA SER A 236 -21.58 0.02 28.57
C SER A 236 -21.73 -0.15 27.06
N ALA A 237 -22.35 0.84 26.41
CA ALA A 237 -22.40 0.92 24.95
C ALA A 237 -20.99 0.98 24.31
N GLU A 238 -19.99 1.50 25.03
CA GLU A 238 -18.59 1.53 24.59
C GLU A 238 -17.98 0.11 24.60
N GLU A 239 -18.33 -0.74 25.56
CA GLU A 239 -17.90 -2.15 25.58
C GLU A 239 -18.55 -2.94 24.45
N ASP A 240 -19.86 -2.77 24.26
CA ASP A 240 -20.60 -3.41 23.18
C ASP A 240 -19.99 -3.07 21.81
N ALA A 241 -19.71 -1.79 21.56
CA ALA A 241 -19.07 -1.32 20.33
C ALA A 241 -17.63 -1.86 20.15
N TYR A 242 -16.83 -1.91 21.21
CA TYR A 242 -15.48 -2.48 21.17
C TYR A 242 -15.51 -3.97 20.81
N VAL A 243 -16.38 -4.76 21.46
CA VAL A 243 -16.49 -6.20 21.21
C VAL A 243 -16.99 -6.46 19.78
N LEU A 244 -17.92 -5.66 19.27
CA LEU A 244 -18.35 -5.70 17.87
C LEU A 244 -17.19 -5.42 16.90
N GLN A 245 -16.36 -4.42 17.18
CA GLN A 245 -15.20 -4.10 16.36
C GLN A 245 -14.20 -5.26 16.34
N SER A 246 -13.93 -5.87 17.49
CA SER A 246 -13.06 -7.05 17.59
C SER A 246 -13.62 -8.24 16.81
N LEU A 247 -14.93 -8.47 16.84
CA LEU A 247 -15.58 -9.51 16.03
C LEU A 247 -15.43 -9.25 14.54
N GLY A 248 -15.66 -8.00 14.09
CA GLY A 248 -15.48 -7.62 12.69
C GLY A 248 -14.05 -7.80 12.21
N ALA A 249 -13.05 -7.47 13.04
CA ALA A 249 -11.64 -7.63 12.71
C ALA A 249 -11.19 -9.11 12.63
N ALA A 250 -11.89 -10.03 13.31
CA ALA A 250 -11.61 -11.46 13.24
C ALA A 250 -12.13 -12.12 11.95
N VAL A 251 -13.10 -11.48 11.28
CA VAL A 251 -13.66 -11.97 10.02
C VAL A 251 -12.64 -11.74 8.89
N PRO A 252 -12.24 -12.78 8.14
CA PRO A 252 -11.27 -12.63 7.07
C PRO A 252 -11.85 -11.80 5.91
N SER A 253 -11.04 -10.92 5.34
CA SER A 253 -11.38 -10.14 4.16
C SER A 253 -11.18 -10.94 2.86
N ALA A 254 -11.74 -10.44 1.75
CA ALA A 254 -11.49 -11.03 0.42
C ALA A 254 -10.00 -11.02 0.05
N ASP A 255 -9.26 -9.99 0.48
CA ASP A 255 -7.82 -9.88 0.24
C ASP A 255 -7.03 -10.93 1.03
N ASP A 256 -7.43 -11.21 2.28
CA ASP A 256 -6.84 -12.26 3.13
C ASP A 256 -7.02 -13.63 2.48
N LEU A 257 -8.25 -13.95 2.05
CA LEU A 257 -8.55 -15.21 1.38
C LEU A 257 -7.82 -15.32 0.02
N GLY A 258 -7.68 -14.20 -0.69
CA GLY A 258 -6.87 -14.13 -1.91
C GLY A 258 -5.39 -14.41 -1.64
N HIS A 259 -4.85 -13.97 -0.50
CA HIS A 259 -3.48 -14.26 -0.08
C HIS A 259 -3.31 -15.75 0.27
N VAL A 260 -4.20 -16.31 1.09
CA VAL A 260 -4.22 -17.75 1.42
C VAL A 260 -4.20 -18.58 0.14
N ARG A 261 -5.08 -18.25 -0.82
CA ARG A 261 -5.14 -18.94 -2.11
C ARG A 261 -3.79 -18.94 -2.85
N ARG A 262 -3.10 -17.80 -2.89
CA ARG A 262 -1.79 -17.68 -3.55
C ARG A 262 -0.71 -18.52 -2.86
N VAL A 263 -0.71 -18.58 -1.52
CA VAL A 263 0.23 -19.43 -0.76
C VAL A 263 -0.04 -20.91 -1.06
N MET A 264 -1.30 -21.34 -0.97
CA MET A 264 -1.70 -22.73 -1.23
C MET A 264 -1.38 -23.19 -2.66
N GLN A 265 -1.53 -22.32 -3.66
CA GLN A 265 -1.16 -22.64 -5.04
C GLN A 265 0.33 -23.01 -5.18
N VAL A 266 1.21 -22.28 -4.49
CA VAL A 266 2.65 -22.55 -4.53
C VAL A 266 3.02 -23.74 -3.64
N LEU A 267 2.34 -23.96 -2.50
CA LEU A 267 2.49 -25.20 -1.71
C LEU A 267 2.16 -26.45 -2.53
N LEU A 268 1.10 -26.41 -3.32
CA LEU A 268 0.74 -27.53 -4.21
C LEU A 268 1.80 -27.80 -5.26
N TYR A 269 2.45 -26.75 -5.79
CA TYR A 269 3.59 -26.92 -6.68
C TYR A 269 4.71 -27.72 -6.02
N PHE A 270 4.97 -27.49 -4.73
CA PHE A 270 5.94 -28.26 -3.94
C PHE A 270 5.42 -29.62 -3.43
N GLY A 271 4.17 -29.98 -3.74
CA GLY A 271 3.59 -31.27 -3.36
C GLY A 271 3.01 -31.34 -1.94
N HIS A 272 2.88 -30.21 -1.23
CA HIS A 272 2.37 -30.13 0.15
C HIS A 272 0.85 -30.23 0.24
N VAL A 273 0.28 -31.29 -0.33
CA VAL A 273 -1.19 -31.47 -0.41
C VAL A 273 -1.83 -31.55 0.98
N GLN A 274 -1.21 -32.26 1.92
CA GLN A 274 -1.74 -32.42 3.27
C GLN A 274 -1.85 -31.09 4.02
N GLN A 275 -0.83 -30.23 3.90
CA GLN A 275 -0.83 -28.91 4.53
C GLN A 275 -1.90 -28.01 3.90
N VAL A 276 -2.07 -28.05 2.58
CA VAL A 276 -3.14 -27.31 1.88
C VAL A 276 -4.52 -27.76 2.36
N THR A 277 -4.76 -29.07 2.49
CA THR A 277 -6.04 -29.59 3.02
C THR A 277 -6.27 -29.18 4.48
N SER A 278 -5.20 -29.15 5.31
CA SER A 278 -5.26 -28.69 6.70
C SER A 278 -5.66 -27.21 6.78
N ILE A 279 -4.97 -26.33 6.05
CA ILE A 279 -5.27 -24.89 5.96
C ILE A 279 -6.72 -24.67 5.52
N GLN A 280 -7.14 -25.29 4.41
CA GLN A 280 -8.52 -25.16 3.94
C GLN A 280 -9.51 -25.65 4.99
N GLY A 281 -9.24 -26.77 5.66
CA GLY A 281 -10.07 -27.29 6.74
C GLY A 281 -10.18 -26.32 7.92
N THR A 282 -9.08 -25.73 8.36
CA THR A 282 -9.06 -24.75 9.45
C THR A 282 -9.84 -23.50 9.09
N ILE A 283 -9.58 -22.89 7.93
CA ILE A 283 -10.29 -21.68 7.49
C ILE A 283 -11.78 -21.97 7.29
N GLN A 284 -12.14 -23.10 6.69
CA GLN A 284 -13.53 -23.50 6.52
C GLN A 284 -14.24 -23.68 7.87
N ARG A 285 -13.59 -24.32 8.86
CA ARG A 285 -14.13 -24.40 10.23
C ARG A 285 -14.34 -23.02 10.83
N CYS A 286 -13.41 -22.10 10.62
CA CYS A 286 -13.55 -20.72 11.10
C CYS A 286 -14.77 -20.03 10.48
N LEU A 287 -14.85 -20.02 9.15
CA LEU A 287 -15.93 -19.37 8.41
C LEU A 287 -17.30 -19.98 8.73
N THR A 288 -17.41 -21.30 8.78
CA THR A 288 -18.65 -21.99 9.14
C THR A 288 -19.07 -21.72 10.57
N HIS A 289 -18.13 -21.68 11.51
CA HIS A 289 -18.41 -21.30 12.90
C HIS A 289 -18.90 -19.85 12.99
N MET A 290 -18.22 -18.91 12.32
CA MET A 290 -18.60 -17.50 12.28
C MET A 290 -20.00 -17.31 11.68
N ALA A 291 -20.32 -18.02 10.58
CA ALA A 291 -21.64 -17.97 9.94
C ALA A 291 -22.76 -18.59 10.81
N ALA A 292 -22.46 -19.65 11.58
CA ALA A 292 -23.42 -20.29 12.46
C ALA A 292 -23.75 -19.46 13.72
N HIS A 293 -22.93 -18.47 14.05
CA HIS A 293 -23.04 -17.66 15.26
C HIS A 293 -23.31 -16.18 14.91
N PRO A 294 -24.50 -15.86 14.36
CA PRO A 294 -24.83 -14.48 14.01
C PRO A 294 -24.85 -13.60 15.25
N ILE A 295 -24.50 -12.34 15.06
CA ILE A 295 -24.49 -11.35 16.14
C ILE A 295 -25.94 -11.12 16.62
N PRO A 296 -26.24 -11.23 17.93
CA PRO A 296 -27.58 -10.96 18.46
C PRO A 296 -27.99 -9.50 18.19
N PRO A 297 -29.28 -9.12 18.17
CA PRO A 297 -29.66 -7.75 17.86
C PRO A 297 -29.07 -6.74 18.85
N PRO A 298 -28.71 -5.52 18.38
CA PRO A 298 -28.09 -4.49 19.20
C PRO A 298 -29.00 -4.14 20.38
N VAL A 299 -28.37 -3.85 21.51
CA VAL A 299 -29.07 -3.44 22.74
C VAL A 299 -29.00 -1.92 22.93
N HIS A 300 -28.03 -1.26 22.27
CA HIS A 300 -27.87 0.18 22.16
C HIS A 300 -27.63 0.55 20.68
N GLY A 301 -28.34 1.55 20.14
CA GLY A 301 -28.13 2.05 18.77
C GLY A 301 -28.74 1.20 17.65
N ASP A 302 -28.44 1.59 16.41
CA ASP A 302 -28.91 0.93 15.19
C ASP A 302 -28.19 -0.40 14.92
N ALA A 303 -28.81 -1.28 14.14
CA ALA A 303 -28.21 -2.55 13.73
C ALA A 303 -26.98 -2.32 12.86
N VAL A 304 -25.81 -2.70 13.36
CA VAL A 304 -24.59 -2.82 12.56
C VAL A 304 -24.70 -4.13 11.77
N SER A 305 -24.56 -4.06 10.44
CA SER A 305 -24.51 -5.26 9.61
C SER A 305 -23.27 -6.07 9.96
N PHE A 306 -23.46 -7.34 10.24
CA PHE A 306 -22.37 -8.30 10.46
C PHE A 306 -22.38 -9.26 9.29
N ASP A 307 -21.65 -8.89 8.25
CA ASP A 307 -21.57 -9.67 7.02
C ASP A 307 -20.32 -10.55 7.10
N VAL A 308 -20.53 -11.83 7.44
CA VAL A 308 -19.51 -12.85 7.21
C VAL A 308 -19.46 -13.06 5.69
N PRO A 309 -18.26 -13.01 5.06
CA PRO A 309 -18.13 -13.34 3.64
C PRO A 309 -18.87 -14.63 3.34
N PRO A 310 -19.57 -14.73 2.21
CA PRO A 310 -20.17 -15.98 1.81
C PRO A 310 -19.07 -17.04 1.81
N VAL A 311 -19.40 -18.19 2.37
CA VAL A 311 -18.56 -19.39 2.29
C VAL A 311 -18.64 -19.88 0.85
N ASP A 312 -18.01 -19.16 -0.07
CA ASP A 312 -17.90 -19.56 -1.46
C ASP A 312 -16.59 -20.31 -1.69
N ASP A 313 -16.57 -21.11 -2.75
CA ASP A 313 -15.41 -21.94 -3.08
C ASP A 313 -14.30 -21.14 -3.78
N SER A 314 -14.40 -19.81 -3.86
CA SER A 314 -13.54 -18.97 -4.70
C SER A 314 -12.09 -18.90 -4.21
N TRP A 315 -11.86 -19.14 -2.93
CA TRP A 315 -10.53 -19.14 -2.29
C TRP A 315 -9.92 -20.54 -2.18
N LEU A 316 -10.70 -21.59 -2.42
CA LEU A 316 -10.23 -22.98 -2.40
C LEU A 316 -9.32 -23.24 -3.61
N VAL A 317 -8.33 -24.10 -3.42
CA VAL A 317 -7.46 -24.59 -4.50
C VAL A 317 -7.68 -26.08 -4.74
N LEU A 318 -8.12 -26.82 -3.72
CA LEU A 318 -8.56 -28.21 -3.80
C LEU A 318 -10.02 -28.35 -3.34
N PRO A 319 -10.77 -29.36 -3.82
CA PRO A 319 -12.10 -29.64 -3.31
C PRO A 319 -12.03 -30.08 -1.83
N MET A 320 -12.98 -29.64 -1.00
CA MET A 320 -13.03 -30.01 0.42
C MET A 320 -13.28 -31.50 0.70
N SER A 321 -13.62 -32.28 -0.33
CA SER A 321 -13.86 -33.73 -0.25
C SER A 321 -12.59 -34.56 -0.45
N MET A 322 -11.46 -33.93 -0.74
CA MET A 322 -10.16 -34.58 -0.98
C MET A 322 -9.45 -34.84 0.34
#